data_AF-A0A016TP03-F1
#
_entry.id   AF-A0A016TP03-F1
#
_cell.length_a   1.000
_cell.length_b   1.000
_cell.length_c   1.000
_cell.angle_alpha   90.00
_cell.angle_beta   90.00
_cell.angle_gamma   90.00
#
_symmetry.space_group_name_H-M   'P 1'
#
loop_
_entity.id
_entity.type
_entity.pdbx_description
1 polymer ?
#
loop_
_entity_poly.entity_id
_entity_poly.type
_entity_poly.pdbx_seq_one_letter_code
_entity_poly.pdbx_strand_id
1 'polypeptide(L)'
;MTDGFWLFEGLEEEPYGLLPLVNLSGKGGPTSTKYVDRIGSYQWYLQDDTPTILIPGMPVESFFWPGGKLPQDHGVVIYDVNHLKVRDGSLDAAIIAAKLLSEKKKKPINFGQFDFITDAVNLQKLFAFCQVRI
;
A
#
# COMPACT_ATOMS: atom_id res chain seq x y z
N MET A 1 9.26 19.87 -19.45
CA MET A 1 10.28 19.38 -18.49
C MET A 1 9.59 19.36 -17.14
N THR A 2 9.18 18.19 -16.68
CA THR A 2 8.65 18.01 -15.33
C THR A 2 9.83 17.86 -14.41
N ASP A 3 10.04 18.83 -13.51
CA ASP A 3 11.04 18.72 -12.46
C ASP A 3 10.73 17.44 -11.66
N GLY A 4 11.67 16.50 -11.69
CA GLY A 4 11.53 15.22 -11.02
C GLY A 4 11.33 15.44 -9.53
N PHE A 5 10.42 14.68 -8.92
CA PHE A 5 10.20 14.74 -7.49
C PHE A 5 11.31 13.97 -6.77
N TRP A 6 11.89 14.57 -5.73
CA TRP A 6 12.85 13.87 -4.89
C TRP A 6 12.14 13.28 -3.68
N LEU A 7 12.26 11.96 -3.48
CA LEU A 7 11.52 11.22 -2.45
C LEU A 7 11.91 11.61 -1.02
N PHE A 8 13.05 12.28 -0.86
CA PHE A 8 13.55 12.77 0.43
C PHE A 8 13.29 14.26 0.62
N GLU A 9 12.61 14.92 -0.32
CA GLU A 9 12.22 16.32 -0.18
C GLU A 9 11.18 16.44 0.94
N GLY A 10 11.54 17.15 2.01
CA GLY A 10 10.68 17.32 3.20
C GLY A 10 10.80 16.20 4.24
N LEU A 11 11.73 15.26 4.10
CA LEU A 11 12.09 14.35 5.20
C LEU A 11 13.08 15.03 6.15
N GLU A 12 12.81 14.93 7.45
CA GLU A 12 13.76 15.32 8.48
C GLU A 12 15.00 14.42 8.42
N GLU A 13 16.19 15.01 8.41
CA GLU A 13 17.46 14.26 8.44
C GLU A 13 17.63 13.54 9.78
N GLU A 14 17.08 14.11 10.86
CA GLU A 14 17.10 13.49 12.17
C GLU A 14 15.88 12.58 12.37
N PRO A 15 16.09 11.28 12.69
CA PRO A 15 14.98 10.39 12.98
C PRO A 15 14.28 10.81 14.28
N TYR A 16 12.95 10.82 14.27
CA TYR A 16 12.13 11.10 15.47
C TYR A 16 12.45 10.17 16.66
N GLY A 17 12.96 8.98 16.38
CA GLY A 17 13.44 8.06 17.40
C GLY A 17 13.87 6.72 16.82
N LEU A 18 14.49 5.90 17.66
CA LEU A 18 14.90 4.54 17.30
C LEU A 18 13.84 3.55 17.77
N LEU A 19 13.31 2.77 16.83
CA LEU A 19 12.50 1.59 17.16
C LEU A 19 13.44 0.41 17.39
N PRO A 20 13.51 -0.16 18.61
CA PRO A 20 14.35 -1.31 18.86
C PRO A 20 13.89 -2.46 17.98
N LEU A 21 14.84 -3.09 17.29
CA LEU A 21 14.65 -4.34 16.56
C LEU A 21 14.23 -5.43 17.55
N VAL A 22 12.93 -5.54 17.78
CA VAL A 22 12.37 -6.66 18.54
C VAL A 22 12.30 -7.84 17.59
N ASN A 23 13.09 -8.87 17.86
CA ASN A 23 12.95 -10.14 17.19
C ASN A 23 11.49 -10.59 17.33
N LEU A 24 10.80 -10.87 16.23
CA LEU A 24 9.40 -11.33 16.24
C LEU A 24 9.21 -12.61 17.06
N SER A 25 10.28 -13.37 17.33
CA SER A 25 10.25 -14.53 18.23
C SER A 25 10.21 -14.16 19.72
N GLY A 26 10.53 -12.91 20.10
CA GLY A 26 10.68 -12.49 21.49
C GLY A 26 9.45 -11.87 22.14
N LYS A 27 8.41 -11.47 21.38
CA LYS A 27 7.17 -10.92 21.94
C LYS A 27 5.99 -11.87 21.72
N GLY A 28 5.84 -12.81 22.64
CA GLY A 28 4.65 -13.66 22.78
C GLY A 28 3.44 -12.92 23.36
N GLY A 29 3.11 -11.75 22.83
CA GLY A 29 1.81 -11.13 23.08
C GLY A 29 0.73 -11.84 22.25
N PRO A 30 -0.55 -11.81 22.65
CA PRO A 30 -1.62 -12.39 21.86
C PRO A 30 -1.76 -11.65 20.52
N THR A 31 -1.19 -12.21 19.46
CA THR A 31 -1.45 -11.78 18.08
C THR A 31 -2.64 -12.55 17.53
N SER A 32 -3.66 -11.84 17.07
CA SER A 32 -4.78 -12.41 16.33
C SER A 32 -4.74 -11.92 14.88
N THR A 33 -4.78 -12.86 13.94
CA THR A 33 -4.95 -12.53 12.52
C THR A 33 -6.42 -12.27 12.26
N LYS A 34 -6.77 -11.05 11.86
CA LYS A 34 -8.13 -10.74 11.42
C LYS A 34 -8.36 -11.34 10.03
N TYR A 35 -9.60 -11.76 9.75
CA TYR A 35 -10.01 -12.14 8.40
C TYR A 35 -9.95 -10.92 7.48
N VAL A 36 -9.45 -11.13 6.26
CA VAL A 36 -9.41 -10.11 5.22
C VAL A 36 -10.75 -10.13 4.48
N ASP A 37 -11.48 -9.02 4.52
CA ASP A 37 -12.68 -8.81 3.70
C ASP A 37 -12.31 -8.10 2.40
N ARG A 38 -12.72 -8.65 1.25
CA ARG A 38 -12.40 -8.10 -0.07
C ARG A 38 -13.49 -7.12 -0.51
N ILE A 39 -13.09 -5.87 -0.71
CA ILE A 39 -13.99 -4.81 -1.19
C ILE A 39 -14.18 -4.90 -2.71
N GLY A 40 -13.08 -5.01 -3.46
CA GLY A 40 -13.05 -5.28 -4.91
C GLY A 40 -11.69 -4.91 -5.52
N SER A 41 -11.67 -4.55 -6.81
CA SER A 41 -10.46 -4.14 -7.53
C SER A 41 -10.67 -2.86 -8.34
N TYR A 42 -9.57 -2.20 -8.70
CA TYR A 42 -9.50 -1.12 -9.70
C TYR A 42 -8.28 -1.35 -10.60
N GLN A 43 -8.24 -0.68 -11.74
CA GLN A 43 -7.08 -0.68 -12.63
C GLN A 43 -6.85 0.69 -13.26
N TRP A 44 -5.60 1.02 -13.56
CA TRP A 44 -5.27 2.21 -14.34
C TRP A 44 -5.56 1.99 -15.82
N TYR A 45 -6.18 2.99 -16.45
CA TYR A 45 -6.23 3.05 -17.90
C TYR A 45 -4.93 3.66 -18.42
N LEU A 46 -4.04 2.80 -18.94
CA LEU A 46 -2.67 3.19 -19.31
C LEU A 46 -2.56 3.96 -20.62
N GLN A 47 -3.62 4.01 -21.42
CA GLN A 47 -3.62 4.61 -22.76
C GLN A 47 -3.92 6.12 -22.74
N ASP A 48 -4.24 6.67 -21.58
CA ASP A 48 -4.61 8.08 -21.41
C ASP A 48 -3.56 8.81 -20.57
N ASP A 49 -3.29 10.06 -20.95
CA ASP A 49 -2.43 10.98 -20.21
C ASP A 49 -3.13 11.48 -18.94
N THR A 50 -4.47 11.49 -18.93
CA THR A 50 -5.24 11.78 -17.73
C THR A 50 -5.20 10.62 -16.73
N PRO A 51 -5.12 10.89 -15.40
CA PRO A 51 -5.18 9.86 -14.37
C PRO A 51 -6.57 9.21 -14.26
N THR A 52 -6.85 8.26 -15.15
CA THR A 52 -8.14 7.56 -15.20
C THR A 52 -8.02 6.14 -14.65
N ILE A 53 -8.89 5.80 -13.68
CA ILE A 53 -9.06 4.44 -13.17
C ILE A 53 -10.38 3.83 -13.63
N LEU A 54 -10.39 2.51 -13.82
CA LEU A 54 -11.57 1.71 -14.14
C LEU A 54 -12.00 0.92 -12.89
N ILE A 55 -13.29 1.00 -12.57
CA ILE A 55 -13.90 0.38 -11.38
C ILE A 55 -15.22 -0.32 -11.79
N PRO A 56 -15.41 -1.62 -11.48
CA PRO A 56 -14.39 -2.53 -10.96
C PRO A 56 -13.25 -2.72 -11.98
N GLY A 57 -12.08 -3.11 -11.48
CA GLY A 57 -10.99 -3.56 -12.34
C GLY A 57 -11.34 -4.84 -13.10
N MET A 58 -10.47 -5.20 -14.05
CA MET A 58 -10.53 -6.43 -14.85
C MET A 58 -9.19 -7.18 -14.68
N PRO A 59 -9.14 -8.25 -13.88
CA PRO A 59 -10.28 -8.94 -13.27
C PRO A 59 -10.94 -8.16 -12.13
N VAL A 60 -12.25 -8.40 -11.93
CA VAL A 60 -13.07 -7.84 -10.84
C VAL A 60 -12.50 -8.16 -9.46
N GLU A 61 -11.73 -9.24 -9.39
CA GLU A 61 -10.94 -9.60 -8.23
C GLU A 61 -9.51 -9.86 -8.70
N SER A 62 -8.55 -9.11 -8.15
CA SER A 62 -7.14 -9.48 -8.28
C SER A 62 -6.90 -10.72 -7.41
N PHE A 63 -6.36 -11.78 -8.01
CA PHE A 63 -5.88 -12.92 -7.24
C PHE A 63 -4.68 -12.48 -6.41
N PHE A 64 -4.60 -12.99 -5.18
CA PHE A 64 -3.50 -12.72 -4.26
C PHE A 64 -2.17 -13.00 -4.98
N TRP A 65 -1.43 -11.94 -5.31
CA TRP A 65 -0.03 -12.05 -5.66
C TRP A 65 0.71 -12.29 -4.34
N PRO A 66 1.37 -13.45 -4.14
CA PRO A 66 2.02 -13.76 -2.87
C PRO A 66 3.16 -12.81 -2.51
N GLY A 67 3.42 -11.78 -3.33
CA GLY A 67 4.71 -11.16 -3.43
C GLY A 67 5.66 -12.21 -3.95
N GLY A 68 6.25 -12.01 -5.13
CA GLY A 68 7.54 -12.66 -5.37
C GLY A 68 8.45 -12.39 -4.15
N LYS A 69 9.39 -13.28 -3.82
CA LYS A 69 10.35 -13.04 -2.74
C LYS A 69 10.88 -11.62 -2.90
N LEU A 70 10.53 -10.71 -1.99
CA LEU A 70 11.00 -9.35 -2.06
C LEU A 70 12.52 -9.45 -1.92
N PRO A 71 13.29 -9.12 -2.98
CA PRO A 71 14.74 -9.21 -2.89
C PRO A 71 15.19 -8.29 -1.75
N GLN A 72 16.31 -8.65 -1.13
CA GLN A 72 16.92 -7.77 -0.14
C GLN A 72 17.14 -6.39 -0.78
N ASP A 73 16.87 -5.34 -0.01
CA ASP A 73 16.98 -3.98 -0.52
C ASP A 73 18.41 -3.71 -1.00
N HIS A 74 18.54 -3.30 -2.26
CA HIS A 74 19.80 -2.90 -2.89
C HIS A 74 19.83 -1.38 -3.19
N GLY A 75 18.96 -0.60 -2.55
CA GLY A 75 18.81 0.83 -2.81
C GLY A 75 18.01 1.13 -4.08
N VAL A 76 17.17 0.18 -4.54
CA VAL A 76 16.34 0.35 -5.75
C VAL A 76 15.04 1.06 -5.38
N VAL A 77 14.80 2.22 -6.00
CA VAL A 77 13.55 2.95 -5.86
C VAL A 77 12.51 2.35 -6.81
N ILE A 78 11.41 1.85 -6.24
CA ILE A 78 10.28 1.30 -7.00
C ILE A 78 9.12 2.29 -6.90
N TYR A 79 8.74 2.88 -8.03
CA TYR A 79 7.51 3.64 -8.15
C TYR A 79 6.37 2.69 -8.52
N ASP A 80 5.29 2.70 -7.74
CA ASP A 80 4.05 2.10 -8.20
C ASP A 80 3.34 3.05 -9.19
N VAL A 81 2.38 2.50 -9.94
CA VAL A 81 1.65 3.30 -10.94
C VAL A 81 0.82 4.40 -10.29
N ASN A 82 0.41 4.23 -9.03
CA ASN A 82 -0.34 5.25 -8.30
C ASN A 82 0.50 6.52 -8.08
N HIS A 83 1.74 6.39 -7.61
CA HIS A 83 2.66 7.51 -7.43
C HIS A 83 3.05 8.17 -8.75
N LEU A 84 3.06 7.42 -9.86
CA LEU A 84 3.29 7.99 -11.19
C LEU A 84 2.10 8.78 -11.72
N LYS A 85 0.87 8.33 -11.47
CA LYS A 85 -0.36 8.96 -11.99
C LYS A 85 -0.89 10.06 -11.07
N VAL A 86 -0.70 9.94 -9.74
CA VAL A 86 -1.20 10.88 -8.72
C VAL A 86 -0.12 11.08 -7.65
N ARG A 87 0.77 12.05 -7.89
CA ARG A 87 1.95 12.31 -7.04
C ARG A 87 1.60 12.59 -5.58
N ASP A 88 0.63 13.47 -5.34
CA ASP A 88 0.30 13.96 -3.99
C ASP A 88 -0.81 13.13 -3.31
N GLY A 89 -1.26 12.06 -3.95
CA GLY A 89 -2.45 11.28 -3.57
C GLY A 89 -2.37 9.84 -4.03
N SER A 90 -1.23 9.17 -3.81
CA SER A 90 -1.01 7.81 -4.30
C SER A 90 -2.01 6.78 -3.74
N LEU A 91 -2.65 7.05 -2.61
CA LEU A 91 -3.73 6.21 -2.08
C LEU A 91 -5.14 6.62 -2.55
N ASP A 92 -5.29 7.76 -3.22
CA ASP A 92 -6.61 8.30 -3.60
C ASP A 92 -7.36 7.33 -4.51
N ALA A 93 -6.66 6.71 -5.47
CA ALA A 93 -7.26 5.72 -6.36
C ALA A 93 -7.87 4.56 -5.58
N ALA A 94 -7.16 4.04 -4.56
CA ALA A 94 -7.65 2.96 -3.71
C ALA A 94 -8.84 3.41 -2.84
N ILE A 95 -8.78 4.61 -2.26
CA ILE A 95 -9.84 5.17 -1.41
C ILE A 95 -11.13 5.41 -2.23
N ILE A 96 -10.99 6.04 -3.40
CA ILE A 96 -12.11 6.32 -4.32
C ILE A 96 -12.74 5.01 -4.80
N ALA A 97 -11.92 4.03 -5.22
CA ALA A 97 -12.40 2.73 -5.64
C ALA A 97 -13.15 2.00 -4.52
N ALA A 98 -12.59 1.98 -3.31
CA ALA A 98 -13.22 1.35 -2.15
C ALA A 98 -14.59 1.99 -1.84
N LYS A 99 -14.68 3.32 -1.89
CA LYS A 99 -15.93 4.06 -1.67
C LYS A 99 -16.98 3.66 -2.71
N LEU A 100 -16.68 3.81 -4.00
CA LEU A 100 -17.62 3.51 -5.10
C LEU A 100 -18.08 2.04 -5.11
N LEU A 101 -17.19 1.10 -4.84
CA LEU A 101 -17.53 -0.33 -4.77
C LEU A 101 -18.38 -0.66 -3.54
N SER A 102 -18.11 -0.05 -2.39
CA SER A 102 -18.85 -0.25 -1.15
C SER A 102 -20.29 0.30 -1.25
N GLU A 103 -20.45 1.45 -1.90
CA GLU A 103 -21.75 2.07 -2.21
C GLU A 103 -22.57 1.19 -3.15
N LYS A 104 -21.95 0.66 -4.21
CA LYS A 104 -22.60 -0.28 -5.14
C LYS A 104 -23.09 -1.55 -4.44
N LYS A 105 -22.35 -2.04 -3.42
CA LYS A 105 -22.72 -3.18 -2.57
C LYS A 105 -23.73 -2.83 -1.46
N LYS A 106 -24.20 -1.58 -1.37
CA LYS A 106 -25.09 -1.06 -0.31
C LYS A 106 -24.53 -1.29 1.11
N LYS A 107 -23.21 -1.37 1.24
CA LYS A 107 -22.49 -1.51 2.52
C LYS A 107 -21.34 -0.51 2.52
N PRO A 108 -21.61 0.78 2.77
CA PRO A 108 -20.59 1.82 2.73
C PRO A 108 -19.42 1.51 3.66
N ILE A 109 -18.20 1.77 3.20
CA ILE A 109 -17.01 1.65 4.03
C ILE A 109 -16.91 2.85 4.98
N ASN A 110 -16.75 2.59 6.28
CA ASN A 110 -16.38 3.59 7.26
C ASN A 110 -14.86 3.60 7.40
N PHE A 111 -14.17 4.60 6.87
CA PHE A 111 -12.71 4.68 6.98
C PHE A 111 -12.24 4.97 8.41
N GLY A 112 -13.07 5.58 9.26
CA GLY A 112 -12.72 5.87 10.66
C GLY A 112 -12.62 4.63 11.56
N GLN A 113 -12.92 3.43 11.06
CA GLN A 113 -12.73 2.17 11.80
C GLN A 113 -11.33 1.56 11.60
N PHE A 114 -10.49 2.15 10.74
CA PHE A 114 -9.15 1.67 10.44
C PHE A 114 -8.10 2.62 11.02
N ASP A 115 -7.08 2.05 11.65
CA ASP A 115 -5.96 2.81 12.21
C ASP A 115 -5.00 3.32 11.12
N PHE A 116 -4.88 2.58 10.02
CA PHE A 116 -4.06 2.94 8.87
C PHE A 116 -4.62 2.36 7.57
N ILE A 117 -4.33 3.03 6.47
CA ILE A 117 -4.63 2.61 5.09
C ILE A 117 -3.30 2.68 4.32
N THR A 118 -2.92 1.58 3.68
CA THR A 118 -1.62 1.48 2.99
C THR A 118 -1.65 0.41 1.92
N ASP A 119 -0.72 0.48 0.97
CA ASP A 119 -0.42 -0.63 0.07
C ASP A 119 0.15 -1.84 0.83
N ALA A 120 -0.22 -3.03 0.38
CA ALA A 120 0.23 -4.29 0.96
C ALA A 120 1.76 -4.45 0.91
N VAL A 121 2.43 -3.84 -0.06
CA VAL A 121 3.90 -3.88 -0.21
C VAL A 121 4.60 -3.22 0.97
N ASN A 122 4.05 -2.13 1.54
CA ASN A 122 4.63 -1.49 2.73
C ASN A 122 4.59 -2.43 3.93
N LEU A 123 3.49 -3.18 4.10
CA LEU A 123 3.39 -4.19 5.15
C LEU A 123 4.36 -5.35 4.90
N GLN A 124 4.49 -5.82 3.65
CA GLN A 124 5.46 -6.87 3.31
C GLN A 124 6.91 -6.45 3.64
N LYS A 125 7.29 -5.20 3.36
CA LYS A 125 8.60 -4.66 3.75
C LYS A 125 8.81 -4.71 5.26
N LEU A 126 7.83 -4.28 6.05
CA LEU A 126 7.89 -4.35 7.52
C LEU A 126 8.00 -5.79 8.02
N PHE A 127 7.20 -6.71 7.47
CA PHE A 127 7.27 -8.12 7.83
C PHE A 127 8.62 -8.74 7.47
N ALA A 128 9.16 -8.45 6.28
CA ALA A 128 10.46 -8.95 5.85
C ALA A 128 11.61 -8.40 6.71
N PHE A 129 11.59 -7.11 7.02
CA PHE A 129 12.56 -6.46 7.90
C PHE A 129 12.61 -7.16 9.28
N CYS A 130 11.44 -7.45 9.83
CA CYS A 130 11.31 -8.10 11.13
C CYS A 130 11.62 -9.61 11.12
N GLN A 131 11.69 -10.25 9.94
CA GLN A 131 12.05 -11.67 9.77
C GLN A 131 13.56 -11.92 9.69
N VAL A 132 14.37 -10.88 9.49
CA VAL A 132 15.83 -11.04 9.38
C VAL A 132 16.35 -11.63 10.69
N ARG A 133 16.68 -12.93 10.64
CA ARG A 133 17.39 -13.64 11.68
C ARG A 133 18.77 -12.99 11.83
N ILE A 134 19.01 -12.38 12.98
CA ILE A 134 20.37 -12.23 13.51
C ILE A 134 20.82 -13.62 13.96
#